data_AF-A0A151AFB5-F1
#
_entry.id   AF-A0A151AFB5-F1
#
_cell.length_a   1.000
_cell.length_b   1.000
_cell.length_c   1.000
_cell.angle_alpha   90.00
_cell.angle_beta   90.00
_cell.angle_gamma   90.00
#
_symmetry.space_group_name_H-M   'P 1'
#
loop_
_entity.id
_entity.type
_entity.pdbx_description
1 polymer ?
#
loop_
_entity_poly.entity_id
_entity_poly.type
_entity_poly.pdbx_seq_one_letter_code
_entity_poly.pdbx_strand_id
1 'polypeptide(L)'
;MRTREFWALDDDDQGVIDRLAPGIGDDPARVLAYLLLRSGIEEDPATELTLRIGTELNRTAITAAIASLESAGVVERTAVRDDGPGRPPAAWHAASDLESTARTVHQHHAVALLQRARERHEIEREGTRKSGADGELSLGLNWRPNGLHLPFYAAEERGEEFDLELDIEHHEGSHRALESLVSGETDVGLVGAATALRARAADKPVVAIAVAYQRAMAVLYTVRETFGEPLTSVAQLRNRRIGMPARSETGILGRLFLNQVALDGSVRIVDTGGEERDALLSGEVDVVTGSFSDPRDLEGEGTTVDTLAVADHFPIYGPTLVVREETLEERERALEAFLAATTAGWAATCLDPTAAAERVAARSDEPSERLARTFETASREFCPSEAVEENGWGWQREGTWDRLRTALEQGGLLTGSEAA
;
A
#
# COMPACT_ATOMS: atom_id res chain seq x y z
N MET A 1 49.25 8.01 14.06
CA MET A 1 47.84 7.57 13.94
C MET A 1 47.58 7.32 12.47
N ARG A 2 47.21 6.10 12.07
CA ARG A 2 46.69 5.87 10.72
C ARG A 2 45.23 6.32 10.75
N THR A 3 44.91 7.42 10.06
CA THR A 3 43.51 7.79 9.82
C THR A 3 42.90 6.70 8.96
N ARG A 4 41.82 6.08 9.44
CA ARG A 4 41.03 5.13 8.67
C ARG A 4 39.84 5.91 8.12
N GLU A 5 39.78 6.06 6.81
CA GLU A 5 38.61 6.60 6.13
C GLU A 5 37.58 5.49 5.99
N PHE A 6 36.30 5.84 6.17
CA PHE A 6 35.18 4.94 6.01
C PHE A 6 34.28 5.50 4.93
N TRP A 7 33.94 4.68 3.94
CA TRP A 7 32.89 5.02 2.98
C TRP A 7 31.53 5.06 3.69
N ALA A 8 30.66 5.96 3.25
CA ALA A 8 29.31 6.16 3.75
C ALA A 8 28.34 6.34 2.58
N LEU A 9 27.09 5.93 2.79
CA LEU A 9 26.03 6.08 1.82
C LEU A 9 25.78 7.55 1.50
N ASP A 10 25.53 7.85 0.24
CA ASP A 10 25.13 9.18 -0.23
C ASP A 10 23.86 9.12 -1.11
N ASP A 11 23.50 10.26 -1.72
CA ASP A 11 22.28 10.39 -2.52
C ASP A 11 22.29 9.47 -3.76
N ASP A 12 23.47 9.13 -4.31
CA ASP A 12 23.58 8.25 -5.47
C ASP A 12 23.22 6.79 -5.11
N ASP A 13 23.28 6.43 -3.83
CA ASP A 13 22.94 5.10 -3.32
C ASP A 13 21.45 4.91 -3.01
N GLN A 14 20.66 5.99 -3.02
CA GLN A 14 19.26 5.98 -2.61
C GLN A 14 18.41 4.99 -3.43
N GLY A 15 18.72 4.82 -4.72
CA GLY A 15 18.02 3.85 -5.56
C GLY A 15 18.16 2.39 -5.11
N VAL A 16 19.27 2.04 -4.45
CA VAL A 16 19.45 0.70 -3.85
C VAL A 16 18.62 0.55 -2.59
N ILE A 17 18.55 1.60 -1.77
CA ILE A 17 17.72 1.63 -0.55
C ILE A 17 16.25 1.50 -0.94
N ASP A 18 15.77 2.31 -1.90
CA ASP A 18 14.38 2.33 -2.37
C ASP A 18 13.96 1.01 -3.01
N ARG A 19 14.91 0.25 -3.58
CA ARG A 19 14.65 -1.11 -4.08
C ARG A 19 14.39 -2.11 -2.96
N LEU A 20 15.05 -1.95 -1.81
CA LEU A 20 15.02 -2.91 -0.70
C LEU A 20 13.97 -2.56 0.35
N ALA A 21 13.82 -1.28 0.68
CA ALA A 21 12.96 -0.78 1.75
C ALA A 21 11.51 -1.29 1.69
N PRO A 22 10.86 -1.43 0.52
CA PRO A 22 9.51 -1.98 0.46
C PRO A 22 9.34 -3.39 1.04
N GLY A 23 10.42 -4.19 1.17
CA GLY A 23 10.35 -5.52 1.78
C GLY A 23 10.88 -5.65 3.21
N ILE A 24 11.63 -4.66 3.73
CA ILE A 24 12.31 -4.77 5.03
C ILE A 24 12.31 -3.50 5.88
N GLY A 25 11.69 -2.41 5.41
CA GLY A 25 11.75 -1.10 6.06
C GLY A 25 13.08 -0.37 5.85
N ASP A 26 13.12 0.88 6.28
CA ASP A 26 14.17 1.85 5.91
C ASP A 26 15.51 1.52 6.58
N ASP A 27 15.50 1.28 7.89
CA ASP A 27 16.72 1.02 8.68
C ASP A 27 17.44 -0.26 8.20
N PRO A 28 16.76 -1.42 8.08
CA PRO A 28 17.38 -2.62 7.50
C PRO A 28 17.82 -2.43 6.05
N ALA A 29 17.06 -1.71 5.23
CA ALA A 29 17.44 -1.42 3.85
C ALA A 29 18.73 -0.61 3.76
N ARG A 30 18.92 0.41 4.62
CA ARG A 30 20.18 1.18 4.68
C ARG A 30 21.37 0.29 5.07
N VAL A 31 21.21 -0.57 6.07
CA VAL A 31 22.28 -1.51 6.47
C VAL A 31 22.62 -2.48 5.34
N LEU A 32 21.60 -3.03 4.67
CA LEU A 32 21.79 -4.00 3.59
C LEU A 32 22.39 -3.35 2.34
N ALA A 33 21.91 -2.17 1.95
CA ALA A 33 22.45 -1.38 0.85
C ALA A 33 23.94 -1.06 1.08
N TYR A 34 24.28 -0.61 2.30
CA TYR A 34 25.68 -0.38 2.69
C TYR A 34 26.54 -1.64 2.50
N LEU A 35 26.07 -2.80 2.98
CA LEU A 35 26.81 -4.06 2.87
C LEU A 35 26.99 -4.51 1.41
N LEU A 36 25.94 -4.37 0.59
CA LEU A 36 25.96 -4.72 -0.84
C LEU A 36 26.93 -3.85 -1.63
N LEU A 37 26.81 -2.52 -1.50
CA LEU A 37 27.63 -1.55 -2.24
C LEU A 37 29.10 -1.61 -1.82
N ARG A 38 29.35 -1.70 -0.51
CA ARG A 38 30.70 -1.81 0.03
C ARG A 38 31.44 -3.05 -0.47
N SER A 39 30.75 -4.17 -0.68
CA SER A 39 31.37 -5.41 -1.16
C SER A 39 32.09 -5.26 -2.52
N GLY A 40 31.70 -4.27 -3.33
CA GLY A 40 32.38 -3.93 -4.58
C GLY A 40 33.61 -3.02 -4.41
N ILE A 41 33.80 -2.45 -3.23
CA ILE A 41 34.85 -1.48 -2.90
C ILE A 41 35.90 -2.09 -1.97
N GLU A 42 35.46 -2.85 -0.97
CA GLU A 42 36.31 -3.43 0.08
C GLU A 42 35.99 -4.92 0.29
N GLU A 43 37.03 -5.75 0.35
CA GLU A 43 36.90 -7.19 0.62
C GLU A 43 36.70 -7.51 2.11
N ASP A 44 37.04 -6.57 3.00
CA ASP A 44 36.96 -6.77 4.45
C ASP A 44 35.49 -6.67 4.95
N PRO A 45 35.02 -7.62 5.78
CA PRO A 45 33.66 -7.60 6.29
C PRO A 45 33.43 -6.39 7.23
N ALA A 46 32.22 -5.84 7.20
CA ALA A 46 31.91 -4.61 7.92
C ALA A 46 31.73 -4.88 9.42
N THR A 47 32.42 -4.12 10.27
CA THR A 47 32.22 -4.14 11.72
C THR A 47 31.05 -3.25 12.13
N GLU A 48 30.57 -3.39 13.37
CA GLU A 48 29.50 -2.51 13.91
C GLU A 48 29.87 -1.01 13.83
N LEU A 49 31.14 -0.67 14.05
CA LEU A 49 31.61 0.71 13.92
C LEU A 49 31.53 1.19 12.46
N THR A 50 31.91 0.33 11.51
CA THR A 50 31.84 0.59 10.07
C THR A 50 30.39 0.83 9.65
N LEU A 51 29.46 -0.04 10.08
CA LEU A 51 28.03 0.11 9.80
C LEU A 51 27.48 1.43 10.34
N ARG A 52 27.83 1.80 11.57
CA ARG A 52 27.38 3.05 12.18
C ARG A 52 27.83 4.28 11.42
N ILE A 53 29.09 4.31 11.00
CA ILE A 53 29.61 5.45 10.23
C ILE A 53 28.98 5.45 8.83
N GLY A 54 28.87 4.29 8.20
CA GLY A 54 28.45 4.18 6.81
C GLY A 54 26.95 4.34 6.54
N THR A 55 26.12 4.05 7.54
CA THR A 55 24.64 4.14 7.43
C THR A 55 24.05 5.33 8.18
N GLU A 56 24.85 5.96 9.05
CA GLU A 56 24.45 6.99 10.01
C GLU A 56 23.42 6.54 11.07
N LEU A 57 23.16 5.23 11.16
CA LEU A 57 22.23 4.66 12.13
C LEU A 57 22.85 4.51 13.51
N ASN A 58 22.03 4.62 14.56
CA ASN A 58 22.50 4.36 15.91
C ASN A 58 22.70 2.85 16.18
N ARG A 59 23.38 2.51 17.28
CA ARG A 59 23.69 1.11 17.65
C ARG A 59 22.44 0.22 17.76
N THR A 60 21.36 0.75 18.32
CA THR A 60 20.12 -0.02 18.53
C THR A 60 19.48 -0.37 17.19
N ALA A 61 19.36 0.60 16.29
CA ALA A 61 18.86 0.41 14.92
C ALA A 61 19.69 -0.63 14.17
N ILE A 62 21.02 -0.52 14.20
CA ILE A 62 21.93 -1.47 13.56
C ILE A 62 21.77 -2.88 14.12
N THR A 63 21.66 -3.02 15.44
CA THR A 63 21.50 -4.33 16.08
C THR A 63 20.19 -5.00 15.66
N ALA A 64 19.09 -4.23 15.62
CA ALA A 64 17.79 -4.74 15.18
C ALA A 64 17.79 -5.09 13.68
N ALA A 65 18.34 -4.21 12.85
CA ALA A 65 18.48 -4.42 11.41
C ALA A 65 19.27 -5.69 11.10
N ILE A 66 20.47 -5.85 11.67
CA ILE A 66 21.30 -7.05 11.46
C ILE A 66 20.57 -8.31 11.90
N ALA A 67 19.93 -8.31 13.07
CA ALA A 67 19.20 -9.49 13.54
C ALA A 67 18.08 -9.89 12.58
N SER A 68 17.35 -8.91 12.03
CA SER A 68 16.32 -9.13 11.01
C SER A 68 16.92 -9.69 9.71
N LEU A 69 18.00 -9.07 9.21
CA LEU A 69 18.67 -9.46 7.97
C LEU A 69 19.33 -10.84 8.04
N GLU A 70 19.92 -11.21 9.19
CA GLU A 70 20.42 -12.56 9.47
C GLU A 70 19.27 -13.58 9.47
N SER A 71 18.13 -13.24 10.08
CA SER A 71 16.95 -14.10 10.10
C SER A 71 16.33 -14.30 8.71
N ALA A 72 16.46 -13.30 7.84
CA ALA A 72 16.06 -13.38 6.43
C ALA A 72 17.12 -14.05 5.54
N GLY A 73 18.28 -14.43 6.08
CA GLY A 73 19.34 -15.10 5.33
C GLY A 73 20.04 -14.24 4.28
N VAL A 74 19.84 -12.92 4.30
CA VAL A 74 20.43 -11.98 3.32
C VAL A 74 21.75 -11.37 3.81
N VAL A 75 22.07 -11.55 5.08
CA VAL A 75 23.34 -11.14 5.70
C VAL A 75 23.96 -12.30 6.45
N GLU A 76 25.26 -12.48 6.27
CA GLU A 76 26.06 -13.48 6.97
C GLU A 76 26.97 -12.84 8.01
N ARG A 77 27.24 -13.59 9.09
CA ARG A 77 28.09 -13.17 10.20
C ARG A 77 29.41 -13.93 10.21
N THR A 78 30.51 -13.18 10.25
CA THR A 78 31.86 -13.71 10.39
C THR A 78 32.55 -13.15 11.62
N ALA A 79 33.65 -13.79 12.03
CA ALA A 79 34.53 -13.30 13.11
C ALA A 79 35.75 -12.64 12.48
N VAL A 80 36.00 -11.37 12.78
CA VAL A 80 37.19 -10.67 12.30
C VAL A 80 38.40 -11.16 13.10
N ARG A 81 39.46 -11.58 12.40
CA ARG A 81 40.72 -11.91 13.06
C ARG A 81 41.35 -10.62 13.59
N ASP A 82 41.49 -10.55 14.90
CA ASP A 82 42.24 -9.50 15.60
C ASP A 82 43.28 -10.19 16.49
N ASP A 83 44.51 -9.67 16.50
CA ASP A 83 45.63 -10.17 17.32
C ASP A 83 45.52 -9.70 18.79
N GLY A 84 44.46 -8.95 19.13
CA GLY A 84 44.16 -8.47 20.48
C GLY A 84 43.60 -9.56 21.43
N PRO A 85 43.80 -9.40 22.76
CA PRO A 85 43.22 -10.31 23.74
C PRO A 85 41.69 -10.13 23.84
N GLY A 86 40.90 -11.18 23.56
CA GLY A 86 39.44 -11.15 23.73
C GLY A 86 38.69 -12.09 22.77
N ARG A 87 37.35 -12.02 22.80
CA ARG A 87 36.51 -12.64 21.76
C ARG A 87 36.65 -11.80 20.49
N PRO A 88 36.94 -12.41 19.33
CA PRO A 88 37.06 -11.65 18.08
C PRO A 88 35.77 -10.88 17.78
N PRO A 89 35.85 -9.64 17.28
CA PRO A 89 34.66 -8.85 16.98
C PRO A 89 33.88 -9.48 15.82
N ALA A 90 32.56 -9.32 15.86
CA ALA A 90 31.68 -9.74 14.77
C ALA A 90 31.77 -8.75 13.60
N ALA A 91 31.66 -9.29 12.39
CA ALA A 91 31.49 -8.52 11.17
C ALA A 91 30.50 -9.20 10.23
N TRP A 92 30.01 -8.42 9.26
CA TRP A 92 28.91 -8.80 8.39
C TRP A 92 29.20 -8.50 6.93
N HIS A 93 28.60 -9.29 6.05
CA HIS A 93 28.56 -9.06 4.60
C HIS A 93 27.23 -9.54 4.03
N ALA A 94 26.85 -9.00 2.86
CA ALA A 94 25.69 -9.51 2.13
C ALA A 94 25.94 -10.95 1.67
N ALA A 95 24.89 -11.77 1.67
CA ALA A 95 24.97 -13.18 1.30
C ALA A 95 25.04 -13.40 -0.22
N SER A 96 24.56 -12.45 -1.03
CA SER A 96 24.44 -12.56 -2.49
C SER A 96 24.50 -11.18 -3.16
N ASP A 97 24.42 -11.14 -4.49
CA ASP A 97 24.31 -9.89 -5.26
C ASP A 97 22.98 -9.15 -5.01
N LEU A 98 22.88 -7.91 -5.48
CA LEU A 98 21.72 -7.04 -5.26
C LEU A 98 20.41 -7.64 -5.78
N GLU A 99 20.42 -8.26 -6.96
CA GLU A 99 19.21 -8.78 -7.59
C GLU A 99 18.68 -9.99 -6.83
N SER A 100 19.56 -10.97 -6.56
CA SER A 100 19.25 -12.14 -5.74
C SER A 100 18.78 -11.75 -4.33
N THR A 101 19.41 -10.73 -3.74
CA THR A 101 19.08 -10.22 -2.41
C THR A 101 17.72 -9.54 -2.39
N ALA A 102 17.43 -8.65 -3.35
CA ALA A 102 16.14 -7.96 -3.44
C ALA A 102 14.99 -8.96 -3.61
N ARG A 103 15.16 -9.96 -4.49
CA ARG A 103 14.17 -11.03 -4.66
C ARG A 103 13.90 -11.79 -3.36
N THR A 104 14.96 -12.15 -2.64
CA THR A 104 14.85 -12.85 -1.34
C THR A 104 14.15 -11.98 -0.30
N VAL A 105 14.48 -10.68 -0.23
CA VAL A 105 13.81 -9.70 0.63
C VAL A 105 12.30 -9.66 0.35
N HIS A 106 11.90 -9.55 -0.92
CA HIS A 106 10.47 -9.48 -1.27
C HIS A 106 9.73 -10.79 -0.98
N GLN A 107 10.38 -11.95 -1.16
CA GLN A 107 9.81 -13.25 -0.79
C GLN A 107 9.62 -13.39 0.74
N HIS A 108 10.62 -13.01 1.53
CA HIS A 108 10.52 -13.01 2.99
C HIS A 108 9.41 -12.07 3.49
N HIS A 109 9.29 -10.90 2.87
CA HIS A 109 8.23 -9.93 3.17
C HIS A 109 6.84 -10.48 2.88
N ALA A 110 6.65 -11.11 1.72
CA ALA A 110 5.40 -11.73 1.33
C ALA A 110 4.93 -12.78 2.37
N VAL A 111 5.86 -13.62 2.84
CA VAL A 111 5.58 -14.60 3.90
C VAL A 111 5.15 -13.89 5.20
N ALA A 112 5.82 -12.81 5.58
CA ALA A 112 5.49 -12.05 6.79
C ALA A 112 4.09 -11.40 6.71
N LEU A 113 3.72 -10.84 5.56
CA LEU A 113 2.39 -10.27 5.31
C LEU A 113 1.29 -11.33 5.45
N LEU A 114 1.47 -12.51 4.83
CA LEU A 114 0.49 -13.61 4.93
C LEU A 114 0.40 -14.19 6.33
N GLN A 115 1.53 -14.39 7.01
CA GLN A 115 1.53 -14.86 8.40
C GLN A 115 0.74 -13.91 9.29
N ARG A 116 0.96 -12.61 9.14
CA ARG A 116 0.25 -11.58 9.91
C ARG A 116 -1.26 -11.57 9.61
N ALA A 117 -1.64 -11.76 8.35
CA ALA A 117 -3.05 -11.89 7.98
C ALA A 117 -3.70 -13.10 8.67
N ARG A 118 -3.00 -14.24 8.74
CA ARG A 118 -3.49 -15.44 9.45
C ARG A 118 -3.61 -15.23 10.94
N GLU A 119 -2.58 -14.69 11.58
CA GLU A 119 -2.55 -14.45 13.03
C GLU A 119 -3.71 -13.55 13.46
N ARG A 120 -3.99 -12.49 12.69
CA ARG A 120 -5.11 -11.58 12.94
C ARG A 120 -6.48 -12.26 12.85
N HIS A 121 -6.60 -13.27 11.99
CA HIS A 121 -7.88 -13.89 11.66
C HIS A 121 -8.02 -15.31 12.23
N GLU A 122 -7.06 -15.77 13.03
CA GLU A 122 -7.01 -17.10 13.66
C GLU A 122 -7.17 -18.25 12.64
N ILE A 123 -6.61 -18.07 11.44
CA ILE A 123 -6.71 -19.05 10.34
C ILE A 123 -5.56 -20.06 10.46
N GLU A 124 -5.89 -21.32 10.72
CA GLU A 124 -4.91 -22.41 10.79
C GLU A 124 -4.41 -22.80 9.39
N ARG A 125 -3.12 -23.16 9.29
CA ARG A 125 -2.62 -23.82 8.07
C ARG A 125 -3.09 -25.28 8.07
N GLU A 126 -3.98 -25.67 7.16
CA GLU A 126 -4.22 -27.09 6.92
C GLU A 126 -2.98 -27.77 6.31
N GLY A 127 -2.57 -28.89 6.90
CA GLY A 127 -1.31 -29.58 6.61
C GLY A 127 -1.20 -30.26 5.24
N THR A 128 -2.11 -29.99 4.31
CA THR A 128 -2.09 -30.61 2.98
C THR A 128 -1.97 -29.54 1.90
N ARG A 129 -0.74 -29.29 1.44
CA ARG A 129 -0.46 -28.59 0.18
C ARG A 129 -1.25 -29.26 -0.94
N LYS A 130 -2.40 -28.71 -1.34
CA LYS A 130 -3.02 -29.06 -2.63
C LYS A 130 -2.18 -28.39 -3.71
N SER A 131 -1.71 -29.17 -4.68
CA SER A 131 -1.15 -28.62 -5.92
C SER A 131 -2.30 -28.07 -6.76
N GLY A 132 -2.77 -26.86 -6.44
CA GLY A 132 -3.39 -26.00 -7.46
C GLY A 132 -2.31 -25.61 -8.48
N ALA A 133 -2.67 -25.05 -9.63
CA ALA A 133 -1.68 -24.51 -10.56
C ALA A 133 -0.78 -23.53 -9.79
N ASP A 134 0.46 -23.99 -9.52
CA ASP A 134 1.45 -23.27 -8.73
C ASP A 134 1.87 -22.06 -9.58
N GLY A 135 1.29 -20.89 -9.30
CA GLY A 135 1.71 -19.63 -9.92
C GLY A 135 0.64 -18.81 -10.64
N GLU A 136 -0.58 -19.31 -10.88
CA GLU A 136 -1.61 -18.49 -11.57
C GLU A 136 -2.49 -17.72 -10.57
N LEU A 137 -2.71 -16.42 -10.71
CA LEU A 137 -3.68 -15.65 -9.91
C LEU A 137 -4.41 -14.60 -10.75
N SER A 138 -5.65 -14.30 -10.39
CA SER A 138 -6.37 -13.13 -10.91
C SER A 138 -6.54 -12.04 -9.85
N LEU A 139 -6.31 -10.79 -10.27
CA LEU A 139 -6.52 -9.58 -9.47
C LEU A 139 -7.70 -8.77 -10.03
N GLY A 140 -8.74 -8.59 -9.22
CA GLY A 140 -9.85 -7.69 -9.49
C GLY A 140 -9.58 -6.29 -8.94
N LEU A 141 -9.29 -5.33 -9.83
CA LEU A 141 -9.16 -3.93 -9.47
C LEU A 141 -10.51 -3.30 -9.12
N ASN A 142 -10.54 -2.39 -8.14
CA ASN A 142 -11.76 -1.63 -7.78
C ASN A 142 -12.13 -0.53 -8.76
N TRP A 143 -11.29 -0.22 -9.75
CA TRP A 143 -11.59 0.79 -10.75
C TRP A 143 -10.85 0.55 -12.05
N ARG A 144 -11.22 1.30 -13.08
CA ARG A 144 -10.52 1.30 -14.37
C ARG A 144 -9.01 1.55 -14.16
N PRO A 145 -8.14 0.95 -14.99
CA PRO A 145 -6.69 1.12 -14.87
C PRO A 145 -6.30 2.61 -14.86
N ASN A 146 -5.56 3.04 -13.84
CA ASN A 146 -5.10 4.42 -13.67
C ASN A 146 -3.77 4.45 -12.88
N GLY A 147 -3.28 5.64 -12.53
CA GLY A 147 -2.00 5.82 -11.84
C GLY A 147 -1.88 5.12 -10.48
N LEU A 148 -2.99 4.77 -9.83
CA LEU A 148 -2.97 4.02 -8.57
C LEU A 148 -2.64 2.54 -8.75
N HIS A 149 -2.75 2.04 -9.98
CA HIS A 149 -2.60 0.63 -10.28
C HIS A 149 -1.24 0.29 -10.90
N LEU A 150 -0.38 1.28 -11.16
CA LEU A 150 0.94 1.07 -11.79
C LEU A 150 1.74 -0.05 -11.12
N PRO A 151 1.84 -0.15 -9.78
CA PRO A 151 2.59 -1.23 -9.13
C PRO A 151 2.11 -2.65 -9.48
N PHE A 152 0.81 -2.84 -9.69
CA PHE A 152 0.24 -4.15 -10.04
C PHE A 152 0.58 -4.55 -11.48
N TYR A 153 0.63 -3.60 -12.40
CA TYR A 153 1.09 -3.86 -13.77
C TYR A 153 2.61 -4.06 -13.84
N ALA A 154 3.37 -3.38 -12.98
CA ALA A 154 4.80 -3.66 -12.81
C ALA A 154 5.06 -5.05 -12.19
N ALA A 155 4.13 -5.55 -11.37
CA ALA A 155 4.13 -6.90 -10.82
C ALA A 155 3.76 -7.96 -11.87
N GLU A 156 2.74 -7.69 -12.69
CA GLU A 156 2.35 -8.52 -13.85
C GLU A 156 3.56 -8.77 -14.77
N GLU A 157 4.31 -7.71 -15.10
CA GLU A 157 5.53 -7.81 -15.91
C GLU A 157 6.64 -8.65 -15.27
N ARG A 158 6.74 -8.60 -13.93
CA ARG A 158 7.77 -9.30 -13.15
C ARG A 158 7.34 -10.69 -12.70
N GLY A 159 6.15 -11.16 -13.08
CA GLY A 159 5.60 -12.40 -12.59
C GLY A 159 6.54 -13.60 -12.74
N GLU A 160 7.22 -13.71 -13.90
CA GLU A 160 8.18 -14.79 -14.17
C GLU A 160 9.35 -14.85 -13.17
N GLU A 161 9.78 -13.72 -12.59
CA GLU A 161 10.85 -13.68 -11.58
C GLU A 161 10.46 -14.40 -10.28
N PHE A 162 9.15 -14.48 -10.01
CA PHE A 162 8.55 -15.01 -8.79
C PHE A 162 7.71 -16.27 -9.03
N ASP A 163 7.79 -16.89 -10.20
CA ASP A 163 6.96 -18.03 -10.60
C ASP A 163 5.44 -17.70 -10.56
N LEU A 164 5.07 -16.51 -11.05
CA LEU A 164 3.71 -15.98 -11.08
C LEU A 164 3.24 -15.66 -12.52
N GLU A 165 2.04 -16.12 -12.87
CA GLU A 165 1.22 -15.64 -13.97
C GLU A 165 0.04 -14.86 -13.36
N LEU A 166 -0.02 -13.55 -13.63
CA LEU A 166 -1.02 -12.65 -13.06
C LEU A 166 -1.97 -12.15 -14.16
N ASP A 167 -3.26 -12.40 -13.99
CA ASP A 167 -4.31 -11.76 -14.79
C ASP A 167 -4.92 -10.58 -14.03
N ILE A 168 -5.14 -9.46 -14.72
CA ILE A 168 -5.68 -8.23 -14.11
C ILE A 168 -6.95 -7.82 -14.85
N GLU A 169 -8.07 -7.88 -14.13
CA GLU A 169 -9.35 -7.31 -14.55
C GLU A 169 -9.75 -6.14 -13.67
N HIS A 170 -10.76 -5.38 -14.08
CA HIS A 170 -11.26 -4.24 -13.31
C HIS A 170 -12.77 -4.27 -13.15
N HIS A 171 -13.21 -3.66 -12.07
CA HIS A 171 -14.62 -3.48 -11.76
C HIS A 171 -14.93 -2.01 -11.46
N GLU A 172 -16.19 -1.63 -11.55
CA GLU A 172 -16.64 -0.28 -11.22
C GLU A 172 -16.97 -0.17 -9.72
N GLY A 173 -15.92 -0.05 -8.91
CA GLY A 173 -15.99 0.21 -7.47
C GLY A 173 -15.60 -0.98 -6.61
N SER A 174 -15.13 -0.70 -5.39
CA SER A 174 -14.70 -1.73 -4.43
C SER A 174 -15.81 -2.71 -4.06
N HIS A 175 -17.08 -2.32 -4.15
CA HIS A 175 -18.20 -3.23 -3.94
C HIS A 175 -18.24 -4.35 -4.99
N ARG A 176 -18.03 -4.02 -6.27
CA ARG A 176 -18.05 -4.99 -7.38
C ARG A 176 -16.80 -5.88 -7.38
N ALA A 177 -15.63 -5.30 -7.10
CA ALA A 177 -14.40 -6.08 -6.93
C ALA A 177 -14.51 -7.08 -5.77
N LEU A 178 -15.14 -6.67 -4.66
CA LEU A 178 -15.44 -7.57 -3.55
C LEU A 178 -16.46 -8.65 -3.94
N GLU A 179 -17.46 -8.35 -4.76
CA GLU A 179 -18.42 -9.35 -5.26
C GLU A 179 -17.73 -10.42 -6.12
N SER A 180 -16.86 -10.01 -7.06
CA SER A 180 -16.02 -10.92 -7.87
C SER A 180 -15.10 -11.78 -6.98
N LEU A 181 -14.49 -11.18 -5.96
CA LEU A 181 -13.67 -11.92 -5.00
C LEU A 181 -14.50 -12.95 -4.21
N VAL A 182 -15.70 -12.58 -3.76
CA VAL A 182 -16.55 -13.48 -2.96
C VAL A 182 -17.17 -14.59 -3.80
N SER A 183 -17.43 -14.34 -5.09
CA SER A 183 -18.00 -15.34 -6.01
C SER A 183 -16.97 -16.38 -6.47
N GLY A 184 -15.67 -16.10 -6.32
CA GLY A 184 -14.62 -16.97 -6.84
C GLY A 184 -14.11 -16.59 -8.23
N GLU A 185 -14.62 -15.50 -8.82
CA GLU A 185 -14.19 -15.01 -10.13
C GLU A 185 -12.76 -14.46 -10.09
N THR A 186 -12.42 -13.73 -9.01
CA THR A 186 -11.04 -13.30 -8.74
C THR A 186 -10.45 -13.96 -7.51
N ASP A 187 -9.13 -14.16 -7.52
CA ASP A 187 -8.40 -14.68 -6.35
C ASP A 187 -8.07 -13.59 -5.34
N VAL A 188 -7.73 -12.40 -5.83
CA VAL A 188 -7.38 -11.21 -5.05
C VAL A 188 -8.25 -10.04 -5.49
N GLY A 189 -8.81 -9.31 -4.54
CA GLY A 189 -9.52 -8.05 -4.79
C GLY A 189 -8.75 -6.86 -4.22
N LEU A 190 -8.53 -5.81 -5.02
CA LEU A 190 -8.14 -4.51 -4.51
C LEU A 190 -9.41 -3.77 -4.07
N VAL A 191 -9.62 -3.59 -2.77
CA VAL A 191 -10.85 -3.01 -2.22
C VAL A 191 -10.55 -1.98 -1.14
N GLY A 192 -11.44 -1.03 -0.91
CA GLY A 192 -11.31 -0.12 0.21
C GLY A 192 -11.42 -0.81 1.57
N ALA A 193 -10.69 -0.31 2.56
CA ALA A 193 -10.62 -0.89 3.89
C ALA A 193 -11.99 -0.92 4.60
N ALA A 194 -12.83 0.10 4.42
CA ALA A 194 -14.17 0.10 5.01
C ALA A 194 -15.05 -0.97 4.34
N THR A 195 -14.99 -1.10 3.01
CA THR A 195 -15.68 -2.16 2.26
C THR A 195 -15.27 -3.56 2.75
N ALA A 196 -13.98 -3.82 2.94
CA ALA A 196 -13.48 -5.11 3.46
C ALA A 196 -13.98 -5.42 4.88
N LEU A 197 -13.94 -4.44 5.80
CA LEU A 197 -14.44 -4.61 7.16
C LEU A 197 -15.94 -4.89 7.20
N ARG A 198 -16.73 -4.16 6.41
CA ARG A 198 -18.18 -4.36 6.33
C ARG A 198 -18.53 -5.74 5.77
N ALA A 199 -17.77 -6.23 4.79
CA ALA A 199 -17.94 -7.57 4.25
C ALA A 199 -17.72 -8.65 5.31
N ARG A 200 -16.62 -8.54 6.07
CA ARG A 200 -16.32 -9.47 7.16
C ARG A 200 -17.33 -9.36 8.30
N ALA A 201 -17.82 -8.16 8.62
CA ALA A 201 -18.90 -7.97 9.60
C ALA A 201 -20.26 -8.52 9.14
N ALA A 202 -20.41 -8.78 7.83
CA ALA A 202 -21.55 -9.47 7.23
C ALA A 202 -21.25 -10.96 6.97
N ASP A 203 -20.35 -11.55 7.76
CA ASP A 203 -19.96 -12.97 7.73
C ASP A 203 -19.43 -13.47 6.38
N LYS A 204 -18.93 -12.58 5.50
CA LYS A 204 -18.19 -12.99 4.30
C LYS A 204 -16.77 -13.42 4.70
N PRO A 205 -16.28 -14.59 4.25
CA PRO A 205 -14.98 -15.14 4.65
C PRO A 205 -13.84 -14.48 3.86
N VAL A 206 -13.63 -13.18 4.07
CA VAL A 206 -12.61 -12.38 3.40
C VAL A 206 -11.59 -11.82 4.37
N VAL A 207 -10.31 -11.75 3.96
CA VAL A 207 -9.17 -11.32 4.77
C VAL A 207 -8.27 -10.36 4.02
N ALA A 208 -7.85 -9.30 4.71
CA ALA A 208 -6.89 -8.33 4.18
C ALA A 208 -5.45 -8.86 4.35
N ILE A 209 -4.73 -9.00 3.25
CA ILE A 209 -3.35 -9.53 3.23
C ILE A 209 -2.29 -8.44 3.10
N ALA A 210 -2.64 -7.27 2.57
CA ALA A 210 -1.75 -6.11 2.50
C ALA A 210 -2.53 -4.80 2.29
N VAL A 211 -2.03 -3.69 2.82
CA VAL A 211 -2.59 -2.34 2.59
C VAL A 211 -1.76 -1.61 1.53
N ALA A 212 -2.32 -1.43 0.33
CA ALA A 212 -1.61 -0.83 -0.80
C ALA A 212 -1.30 0.66 -0.57
N TYR A 213 -2.23 1.39 0.03
CA TYR A 213 -2.05 2.77 0.47
C TYR A 213 -2.48 2.92 1.93
N GLN A 214 -1.58 3.43 2.77
CA GLN A 214 -1.77 3.53 4.23
C GLN A 214 -2.80 4.57 4.66
N ARG A 215 -3.21 5.47 3.74
CA ARG A 215 -4.24 6.48 3.98
C ARG A 215 -5.34 6.40 2.93
N ALA A 216 -6.59 6.57 3.35
CA ALA A 216 -7.73 6.64 2.47
C ALA A 216 -7.62 7.83 1.52
N MET A 217 -7.96 7.57 0.26
CA MET A 217 -7.88 8.57 -0.82
C MET A 217 -9.24 9.23 -1.06
N ALA A 218 -10.22 9.02 -0.17
CA ALA A 218 -11.55 9.58 -0.28
C ALA A 218 -11.55 11.06 0.12
N VAL A 219 -12.23 11.86 -0.68
CA VAL A 219 -12.39 13.29 -0.47
C VAL A 219 -13.85 13.71 -0.64
N LEU A 220 -14.23 14.83 -0.03
CA LEU A 220 -15.39 15.61 -0.45
C LEU A 220 -14.88 16.79 -1.26
N TYR A 221 -15.44 17.04 -2.44
CA TYR A 221 -15.01 18.15 -3.29
C TYR A 221 -16.19 18.89 -3.93
N THR A 222 -15.95 20.16 -4.27
CA THR A 222 -16.91 21.05 -4.92
C THR A 222 -16.19 21.93 -5.92
N VAL A 223 -16.91 22.42 -6.94
CA VAL A 223 -16.41 23.55 -7.72
C VAL A 223 -16.61 24.84 -6.92
N ARG A 224 -15.63 25.74 -6.95
CA ARG A 224 -15.65 26.98 -6.13
C ARG A 224 -16.81 27.90 -6.49
N GLU A 225 -17.22 27.88 -7.76
CA GLU A 225 -18.37 28.64 -8.25
C GLU A 225 -19.67 28.26 -7.50
N THR A 226 -19.88 26.99 -7.17
CA THR A 226 -21.06 26.51 -6.43
C THR A 226 -21.17 27.11 -5.03
N PHE A 227 -20.03 27.39 -4.38
CA PHE A 227 -20.01 27.98 -3.04
C PHE A 227 -19.93 29.52 -3.09
N GLY A 228 -19.38 30.09 -4.16
CA GLY A 228 -19.09 31.52 -4.30
C GLY A 228 -17.90 32.00 -3.45
N GLU A 229 -17.34 31.12 -2.63
CA GLU A 229 -16.19 31.34 -1.75
C GLU A 229 -15.41 30.03 -1.58
N PRO A 230 -14.13 30.06 -1.17
CA PRO A 230 -13.37 28.84 -0.91
C PRO A 230 -14.01 27.97 0.19
N LEU A 231 -14.14 26.66 -0.06
CA LEU A 231 -14.48 25.69 0.97
C LEU A 231 -13.25 25.43 1.87
N THR A 232 -13.23 26.04 3.05
CA THR A 232 -12.10 26.02 4.00
C THR A 232 -12.46 25.37 5.33
N SER A 233 -13.74 25.06 5.57
CA SER A 233 -14.18 24.43 6.81
C SER A 233 -15.38 23.52 6.60
N VAL A 234 -15.47 22.48 7.43
CA VAL A 234 -16.60 21.54 7.44
C VAL A 234 -17.95 22.21 7.72
N ALA A 235 -17.95 23.33 8.45
CA ALA A 235 -19.18 24.06 8.77
C ALA A 235 -19.92 24.59 7.52
N GLN A 236 -19.19 24.86 6.43
CA GLN A 236 -19.78 25.33 5.17
C GLN A 236 -20.61 24.24 4.46
N LEU A 237 -20.49 22.97 4.87
CA LEU A 237 -21.30 21.87 4.35
C LEU A 237 -22.74 21.89 4.87
N ARG A 238 -23.05 22.65 5.93
CA ARG A 238 -24.41 22.72 6.49
C ARG A 238 -25.43 23.16 5.45
N ASN A 239 -26.55 22.43 5.41
CA ASN A 239 -27.68 22.58 4.49
C ASN A 239 -27.33 22.38 3.01
N ARG A 240 -26.14 21.85 2.69
CA ARG A 240 -25.74 21.53 1.32
C ARG A 240 -26.26 20.17 0.89
N ARG A 241 -26.43 20.01 -0.42
CA ARG A 241 -26.70 18.73 -1.10
C ARG A 241 -25.37 18.03 -1.36
N ILE A 242 -25.19 16.85 -0.80
CA ILE A 242 -23.96 16.07 -0.97
C ILE A 242 -24.28 14.81 -1.78
N GLY A 243 -23.76 14.75 -3.00
CA GLY A 243 -23.84 13.59 -3.89
C GLY A 243 -22.83 12.52 -3.50
N MET A 244 -23.27 11.29 -3.31
CA MET A 244 -22.38 10.17 -3.04
C MET A 244 -23.03 8.84 -3.43
N PRO A 245 -22.28 7.86 -3.95
CA PRO A 245 -22.82 6.53 -4.21
C PRO A 245 -22.99 5.78 -2.89
N ALA A 246 -24.21 5.32 -2.58
CA ALA A 246 -24.54 4.80 -1.25
C ALA A 246 -23.68 3.60 -0.79
N ARG A 247 -23.24 2.75 -1.73
CA ARG A 247 -22.50 1.51 -1.46
C ARG A 247 -21.01 1.57 -1.79
N SER A 248 -20.52 2.68 -2.36
CA SER A 248 -19.11 2.80 -2.69
C SER A 248 -18.27 3.05 -1.45
N GLU A 249 -16.96 2.79 -1.55
CA GLU A 249 -16.00 3.19 -0.51
C GLU A 249 -16.08 4.70 -0.23
N THR A 250 -16.11 5.53 -1.28
CA THR A 250 -16.17 6.99 -1.15
C THR A 250 -17.43 7.47 -0.44
N GLY A 251 -18.59 6.85 -0.69
CA GLY A 251 -19.84 7.16 -0.01
C GLY A 251 -19.87 6.68 1.44
N ILE A 252 -19.34 5.49 1.73
CA ILE A 252 -19.20 4.98 3.11
C ILE A 252 -18.31 5.93 3.92
N LEU A 253 -17.14 6.31 3.37
CA LEU A 253 -16.19 7.19 4.04
C LEU A 253 -16.72 8.64 4.13
N GLY A 254 -17.46 9.12 3.13
CA GLY A 254 -18.14 10.41 3.19
C GLY A 254 -19.21 10.47 4.29
N ARG A 255 -20.01 9.42 4.45
CA ARG A 255 -20.98 9.32 5.56
C ARG A 255 -20.29 9.24 6.91
N LEU A 256 -19.23 8.44 7.02
CA LEU A 256 -18.42 8.36 8.24
C LEU A 256 -17.87 9.73 8.62
N PHE A 257 -17.30 10.45 7.66
CA PHE A 257 -16.81 11.81 7.84
C PHE A 257 -17.90 12.75 8.37
N LEU A 258 -19.07 12.79 7.71
CA LEU A 258 -20.20 13.64 8.12
C LEU A 258 -20.70 13.32 9.53
N ASN A 259 -20.73 12.05 9.92
CA ASN A 259 -21.08 11.64 11.29
C ASN A 259 -20.05 12.13 12.31
N GLN A 260 -18.75 11.95 12.04
CA GLN A 260 -17.66 12.39 12.92
C GLN A 260 -17.63 13.90 13.14
N VAL A 261 -18.02 14.69 12.13
CA VAL A 261 -18.12 16.16 12.25
C VAL A 261 -19.52 16.65 12.67
N ALA A 262 -20.42 15.74 13.05
CA ALA A 262 -21.79 16.01 13.50
C ALA A 262 -22.63 16.83 12.49
N LEU A 263 -22.53 16.47 11.20
CA LEU A 263 -23.27 17.10 10.10
C LEU A 263 -24.21 16.15 9.35
N ASP A 264 -24.25 14.87 9.70
CA ASP A 264 -25.14 13.86 9.13
C ASP A 264 -26.62 14.28 9.11
N GLY A 265 -27.11 14.92 10.18
CA GLY A 265 -28.48 15.47 10.24
C GLY A 265 -28.66 16.88 9.67
N SER A 266 -27.59 17.50 9.18
CA SER A 266 -27.57 18.89 8.71
C SER A 266 -27.31 19.02 7.21
N VAL A 267 -27.17 17.92 6.49
CA VAL A 267 -26.93 17.90 5.03
C VAL A 267 -28.02 17.10 4.32
N ARG A 268 -28.20 17.34 3.02
CA ARG A 268 -29.08 16.50 2.18
C ARG A 268 -28.23 15.55 1.36
N ILE A 269 -28.22 14.27 1.73
CA ILE A 269 -27.53 13.25 0.95
C ILE A 269 -28.36 12.93 -0.31
N VAL A 270 -27.69 12.89 -1.45
CA VAL A 270 -28.26 12.51 -2.75
C VAL A 270 -27.47 11.31 -3.26
N ASP A 271 -28.15 10.21 -3.58
CA ASP A 271 -27.49 9.06 -4.21
C ASP A 271 -27.32 9.35 -5.70
N THR A 272 -26.07 9.48 -6.13
CA THR A 272 -25.67 9.83 -7.49
C THR A 272 -25.48 8.59 -8.37
N GLY A 273 -25.54 7.37 -7.81
CA GLY A 273 -25.41 6.14 -8.58
C GLY A 273 -24.08 5.95 -9.32
N GLY A 274 -23.03 6.69 -8.96
CA GLY A 274 -21.74 6.70 -9.66
C GLY A 274 -21.54 7.84 -10.67
N GLU A 275 -22.48 8.79 -10.76
CA GLU A 275 -22.40 9.96 -11.65
C GLU A 275 -22.10 11.26 -10.86
N GLU A 276 -21.20 11.19 -9.86
CA GLU A 276 -20.92 12.31 -8.94
C GLU A 276 -20.45 13.57 -9.67
N ARG A 277 -19.52 13.41 -10.61
CA ARG A 277 -18.94 14.52 -11.36
C ARG A 277 -20.00 15.27 -12.18
N ASP A 278 -20.88 14.55 -12.86
CA ASP A 278 -21.93 15.15 -13.69
C ASP A 278 -23.02 15.80 -12.83
N ALA A 279 -23.38 15.19 -11.71
CA ALA A 279 -24.30 15.77 -10.74
C ALA A 279 -23.75 17.08 -10.13
N LEU A 280 -22.43 17.14 -9.87
CA LEU A 280 -21.76 18.36 -9.40
C LEU A 280 -21.79 19.47 -10.46
N LEU A 281 -21.37 19.15 -11.69
CA LEU A 281 -21.25 20.14 -12.78
C LEU A 281 -22.61 20.65 -13.28
N SER A 282 -23.66 19.83 -13.21
CA SER A 282 -25.03 20.24 -13.54
C SER A 282 -25.72 21.04 -12.44
N GLY A 283 -25.13 21.10 -11.23
CA GLY A 283 -25.72 21.75 -10.06
C GLY A 283 -26.85 20.96 -9.41
N GLU A 284 -26.98 19.66 -9.70
CA GLU A 284 -27.90 18.75 -9.00
C GLU A 284 -27.52 18.60 -7.53
N VAL A 285 -26.22 18.64 -7.23
CA VAL A 285 -25.64 18.59 -5.89
C VAL A 285 -24.62 19.71 -5.72
N ASP A 286 -24.35 20.07 -4.46
CA ASP A 286 -23.43 21.17 -4.15
C ASP A 286 -22.00 20.67 -3.88
N VAL A 287 -21.86 19.45 -3.38
CA VAL A 287 -20.60 18.80 -3.02
C VAL A 287 -20.72 17.33 -3.40
N VAL A 288 -19.64 16.67 -3.77
CA VAL A 288 -19.65 15.22 -3.98
C VAL A 288 -18.48 14.51 -3.32
N THR A 289 -18.62 13.21 -3.09
CA THR A 289 -17.52 12.34 -2.68
C THR A 289 -16.76 11.83 -3.89
N GLY A 290 -15.44 11.68 -3.79
CA GLY A 290 -14.62 11.09 -4.85
C GLY A 290 -13.27 10.58 -4.34
N SER A 291 -12.44 10.15 -5.28
CA SER A 291 -11.01 9.92 -5.10
C SER A 291 -10.25 11.25 -5.13
N PHE A 292 -9.08 11.30 -4.51
CA PHE A 292 -8.18 12.46 -4.54
C PHE A 292 -7.78 12.90 -5.98
N SER A 293 -7.86 12.00 -6.97
CA SER A 293 -7.58 12.26 -8.38
C SER A 293 -8.69 13.10 -9.05
N ASP A 294 -9.94 12.86 -8.71
CA ASP A 294 -11.11 13.47 -9.35
C ASP A 294 -11.10 15.01 -9.32
N PRO A 295 -10.84 15.69 -8.17
CA PRO A 295 -10.73 17.15 -8.16
C PRO A 295 -9.54 17.65 -8.99
N ARG A 296 -8.43 16.91 -9.04
CA ARG A 296 -7.23 17.28 -9.82
C ARG A 296 -7.48 17.16 -11.32
N ASP A 297 -8.31 16.21 -11.75
CA ASP A 297 -8.71 16.09 -13.15
C ASP A 297 -9.52 17.32 -13.59
N LEU A 298 -10.48 17.75 -12.77
CA LEU A 298 -11.25 18.98 -13.00
C LEU A 298 -10.36 20.24 -13.01
N GLU A 299 -9.36 20.31 -12.13
CA GLU A 299 -8.36 21.40 -12.14
C GLU A 299 -7.54 21.40 -13.44
N GLY A 300 -7.16 20.22 -13.93
CA GLY A 300 -6.49 20.06 -15.23
C GLY A 300 -7.34 20.52 -16.42
N GLU A 301 -8.66 20.56 -16.26
CA GLU A 301 -9.62 21.09 -17.23
C GLU A 301 -9.91 22.59 -17.04
N GLY A 302 -9.23 23.25 -16.09
CA GLY A 302 -9.38 24.68 -15.81
C GLY A 302 -10.49 25.02 -14.81
N THR A 303 -11.09 24.02 -14.16
CA THR A 303 -12.10 24.25 -13.12
C THR A 303 -11.42 24.51 -11.79
N THR A 304 -11.86 25.54 -11.06
CA THR A 304 -11.37 25.77 -9.70
C THR A 304 -12.13 24.90 -8.71
N VAL A 305 -11.44 23.96 -8.07
CA VAL A 305 -12.03 22.98 -7.15
C VAL A 305 -11.56 23.24 -5.72
N ASP A 306 -12.42 22.97 -4.75
CA ASP A 306 -12.07 22.94 -3.33
C ASP A 306 -12.32 21.53 -2.77
N THR A 307 -11.43 21.06 -1.90
CA THR A 307 -11.41 19.67 -1.44
C THR A 307 -11.25 19.58 0.08
N LEU A 308 -11.95 18.64 0.71
CA LEU A 308 -11.77 18.21 2.10
C LEU A 308 -11.40 16.72 2.09
N ALA A 309 -10.18 16.39 2.54
CA ALA A 309 -9.72 15.01 2.60
C ALA A 309 -10.28 14.30 3.84
N VAL A 310 -10.92 13.15 3.66
CA VAL A 310 -11.47 12.37 4.78
C VAL A 310 -10.36 11.89 5.72
N ALA A 311 -9.22 11.48 5.14
CA ALA A 311 -8.08 10.95 5.88
C ALA A 311 -7.31 11.97 6.73
N ASP A 312 -7.61 13.27 6.61
CA ASP A 312 -7.05 14.30 7.50
C ASP A 312 -7.79 14.36 8.85
N HIS A 313 -9.01 13.84 8.90
CA HIS A 313 -9.84 13.82 10.09
C HIS A 313 -9.80 12.47 10.81
N PHE A 314 -9.49 11.38 10.10
CA PHE A 314 -9.40 10.06 10.67
C PHE A 314 -8.33 9.21 9.95
N PRO A 315 -7.45 8.51 10.68
CA PRO A 315 -6.48 7.60 10.06
C PRO A 315 -7.19 6.34 9.56
N ILE A 316 -7.61 6.35 8.29
CA ILE A 316 -8.30 5.25 7.60
C ILE A 316 -7.34 4.66 6.57
N TYR A 317 -7.25 3.33 6.50
CA TYR A 317 -6.52 2.68 5.41
C TYR A 317 -7.17 2.93 4.05
N GLY A 318 -6.36 3.06 3.01
CA GLY A 318 -6.82 3.17 1.63
C GLY A 318 -7.12 1.81 0.99
N PRO A 319 -6.98 1.73 -0.34
CA PRO A 319 -7.05 0.47 -1.07
C PRO A 319 -6.18 -0.62 -0.41
N THR A 320 -6.76 -1.81 -0.28
CA THR A 320 -6.25 -2.95 0.46
C THR A 320 -6.42 -4.20 -0.41
N LEU A 321 -5.42 -5.06 -0.44
CA LEU A 321 -5.48 -6.36 -1.08
C LEU A 321 -6.18 -7.35 -0.15
N VAL A 322 -7.25 -7.95 -0.65
CA VAL A 322 -8.14 -8.85 0.10
C VAL A 322 -8.29 -10.16 -0.66
N VAL A 323 -8.33 -11.28 0.07
CA VAL A 323 -8.56 -12.63 -0.47
C VAL A 323 -9.66 -13.33 0.30
N ARG A 324 -10.14 -14.47 -0.20
CA ARG A 324 -10.97 -15.40 0.60
C ARG A 324 -10.10 -16.14 1.62
N GLU A 325 -10.67 -16.53 2.76
CA GLU A 325 -9.98 -17.39 3.74
C GLU A 325 -9.51 -18.69 3.10
N GLU A 326 -10.36 -19.33 2.29
CA GLU A 326 -10.03 -20.52 1.49
C GLU A 326 -8.82 -20.28 0.57
N THR A 327 -8.74 -19.13 -0.12
CA THR A 327 -7.60 -18.81 -0.98
C THR A 327 -6.30 -18.69 -0.17
N LEU A 328 -6.36 -18.10 1.05
CA LEU A 328 -5.22 -17.97 1.95
C LEU A 328 -4.72 -19.32 2.49
N GLU A 329 -5.63 -20.27 2.65
CA GLU A 329 -5.34 -21.64 3.09
C GLU A 329 -4.80 -22.51 1.94
N GLU A 330 -5.47 -22.49 0.79
CA GLU A 330 -5.22 -23.43 -0.30
C GLU A 330 -4.18 -22.96 -1.32
N ARG A 331 -4.03 -21.64 -1.51
CA ARG A 331 -3.19 -21.06 -2.58
C ARG A 331 -2.02 -20.23 -2.06
N GLU A 332 -1.51 -20.58 -0.88
CA GLU A 332 -0.45 -19.84 -0.19
C GLU A 332 0.76 -19.52 -1.08
N ARG A 333 1.30 -20.49 -1.82
CA ARG A 333 2.50 -20.25 -2.64
C ARG A 333 2.26 -19.22 -3.75
N ALA A 334 1.08 -19.26 -4.36
CA ALA A 334 0.70 -18.29 -5.37
C ALA A 334 0.54 -16.88 -4.75
N LEU A 335 -0.05 -16.79 -3.55
CA LEU A 335 -0.15 -15.53 -2.81
C LEU A 335 1.22 -14.98 -2.37
N GLU A 336 2.14 -15.84 -1.96
CA GLU A 336 3.53 -15.47 -1.65
C GLU A 336 4.20 -14.88 -2.90
N ALA A 337 4.10 -15.56 -4.05
CA ALA A 337 4.62 -15.09 -5.32
C ALA A 337 4.00 -13.76 -5.74
N PHE A 338 2.68 -13.62 -5.63
CA PHE A 338 1.96 -12.37 -5.94
C PHE A 338 2.36 -11.20 -5.05
N LEU A 339 2.46 -11.38 -3.73
CA LEU A 339 2.87 -10.31 -2.84
C LEU A 339 4.35 -9.95 -3.02
N ALA A 340 5.21 -10.91 -3.31
CA ALA A 340 6.62 -10.65 -3.62
C ALA A 340 6.75 -9.85 -4.93
N ALA A 341 6.08 -10.28 -6.00
CA ALA A 341 6.04 -9.57 -7.27
C ALA A 341 5.41 -8.18 -7.12
N THR A 342 4.37 -8.02 -6.30
CA THR A 342 3.73 -6.72 -6.04
C THR A 342 4.65 -5.80 -5.25
N THR A 343 5.39 -6.31 -4.27
CA THR A 343 6.38 -5.52 -3.52
C THR A 343 7.52 -5.07 -4.44
N ALA A 344 7.99 -5.96 -5.32
CA ALA A 344 9.00 -5.63 -6.33
C ALA A 344 8.47 -4.61 -7.37
N GLY A 345 7.22 -4.78 -7.80
CA GLY A 345 6.53 -3.85 -8.71
C GLY A 345 6.35 -2.47 -8.08
N TRP A 346 6.03 -2.41 -6.79
CA TRP A 346 5.97 -1.17 -6.03
C TRP A 346 7.34 -0.48 -5.98
N ALA A 347 8.38 -1.20 -5.58
CA ALA A 347 9.75 -0.69 -5.52
C ALA A 347 10.21 -0.14 -6.88
N ALA A 348 9.98 -0.90 -7.96
CA ALA A 348 10.32 -0.48 -9.31
C ALA A 348 9.56 0.77 -9.75
N THR A 349 8.27 0.86 -9.45
CA THR A 349 7.45 2.02 -9.84
C THR A 349 7.84 3.27 -9.05
N CYS A 350 8.24 3.13 -7.78
CA CYS A 350 8.80 4.23 -6.99
C CYS A 350 10.12 4.76 -7.55
N LEU A 351 10.96 3.88 -8.10
CA LEU A 351 12.21 4.28 -8.76
C LEU A 351 11.97 4.95 -10.11
N ASP A 352 11.13 4.34 -10.94
CA ASP A 352 10.75 4.88 -12.25
C ASP A 352 9.34 4.40 -12.64
N PRO A 353 8.32 5.28 -12.60
CA PRO A 353 6.95 4.91 -12.95
C PRO A 353 6.73 4.78 -14.46
N THR A 354 7.69 5.16 -15.32
CA THR A 354 7.49 5.33 -16.76
C THR A 354 7.00 4.06 -17.44
N ALA A 355 7.72 2.95 -17.27
CA ALA A 355 7.37 1.68 -17.93
C ALA A 355 6.00 1.16 -17.48
N ALA A 356 5.69 1.25 -16.19
CA ALA A 356 4.39 0.85 -15.66
C ALA A 356 3.27 1.76 -16.17
N ALA A 357 3.52 3.07 -16.26
CA ALA A 357 2.58 4.04 -16.79
C ALA A 357 2.27 3.83 -18.28
N GLU A 358 3.26 3.48 -19.09
CA GLU A 358 3.07 3.11 -20.49
C GLU A 358 2.18 1.86 -20.65
N ARG A 359 2.39 0.85 -19.80
CA ARG A 359 1.55 -0.36 -19.78
C ARG A 359 0.09 -0.04 -19.43
N VAL A 360 -0.13 0.82 -18.45
CA VAL A 360 -1.50 1.24 -18.05
C VAL A 360 -2.14 2.15 -19.10
N ALA A 361 -1.37 3.03 -19.74
CA ALA A 361 -1.85 3.85 -20.85
C ALA A 361 -2.35 3.01 -22.02
N ALA A 362 -1.77 1.81 -22.25
CA ALA A 362 -2.25 0.89 -23.29
C ALA A 362 -3.63 0.26 -22.97
N ARG A 363 -4.10 0.36 -21.72
CA ARG A 363 -5.38 -0.19 -21.23
C ARG A 363 -6.35 0.90 -20.74
N SER A 364 -6.02 2.18 -20.93
CA SER A 364 -6.82 3.33 -20.50
C SER A 364 -6.79 4.44 -21.56
N ASP A 365 -7.64 5.45 -21.40
CA ASP A 365 -7.64 6.63 -22.27
C ASP A 365 -6.72 7.76 -21.72
N GLU A 366 -5.97 7.49 -20.65
CA GLU A 366 -5.11 8.46 -19.99
C GLU A 366 -3.66 8.42 -20.51
N PRO A 367 -3.02 9.59 -20.76
CA PRO A 367 -1.60 9.64 -21.11
C PRO A 367 -0.69 9.11 -19.98
N SER A 368 0.39 8.43 -20.33
CA SER A 368 1.35 7.85 -19.37
C SER A 368 1.94 8.90 -18.42
N GLU A 369 2.18 10.14 -18.86
CA GLU A 369 2.70 11.18 -17.98
C GLU A 369 1.69 11.62 -16.91
N ARG A 370 0.38 11.54 -17.20
CA ARG A 370 -0.66 11.80 -16.20
C ARG A 370 -0.75 10.65 -15.19
N LEU A 371 -0.65 9.42 -15.67
CA LEU A 371 -0.65 8.22 -14.83
C LEU A 371 0.55 8.22 -13.86
N ALA A 372 1.75 8.51 -14.37
CA ALA A 372 2.98 8.62 -13.57
C ALA A 372 2.86 9.71 -12.48
N ARG A 373 2.43 10.92 -12.84
CA ARG A 373 2.22 12.01 -11.86
C ARG A 373 1.18 11.65 -10.79
N THR A 374 0.14 10.92 -11.18
CA THR A 374 -0.89 10.44 -10.24
C THR A 374 -0.29 9.46 -9.25
N PHE A 375 0.51 8.50 -9.72
CA PHE A 375 1.24 7.57 -8.86
C PHE A 375 2.20 8.29 -7.91
N GLU A 376 3.05 9.19 -8.42
CA GLU A 376 4.02 9.93 -7.59
C GLU A 376 3.34 10.76 -6.49
N THR A 377 2.21 11.38 -6.82
CA THR A 377 1.40 12.11 -5.85
C THR A 377 0.80 11.16 -4.82
N ALA A 378 0.24 10.03 -5.28
CA ALA A 378 -0.38 9.03 -4.43
C ALA A 378 0.61 8.38 -3.46
N SER A 379 1.76 7.95 -3.97
CA SER A 379 2.81 7.29 -3.20
C SER A 379 3.37 8.23 -2.14
N ARG A 380 3.56 9.52 -2.44
CA ARG A 380 4.03 10.51 -1.48
C ARG A 380 2.99 10.88 -0.42
N GLU A 381 1.72 11.04 -0.78
CA GLU A 381 0.70 11.58 0.13
C GLU A 381 0.00 10.51 0.98
N PHE A 382 -0.09 9.28 0.47
CA PHE A 382 -0.95 8.23 1.05
C PHE A 382 -0.22 6.94 1.44
N CYS A 383 1.03 6.73 1.01
CA CYS A 383 1.82 5.57 1.44
C CYS A 383 2.54 5.75 2.79
N PRO A 384 3.13 6.92 3.12
CA PRO A 384 3.97 7.02 4.31
C PRO A 384 3.21 6.70 5.59
N SER A 385 3.83 5.86 6.42
CA SER A 385 3.41 5.57 7.79
C SER A 385 4.57 4.91 8.52
N GLU A 386 4.61 5.06 9.83
CA GLU A 386 5.58 4.35 10.69
C GLU A 386 5.50 2.82 10.50
N ALA A 387 4.34 2.27 10.11
CA ALA A 387 4.19 0.85 9.81
C ALA A 387 5.02 0.41 8.58
N VAL A 388 5.02 1.24 7.54
CA VAL A 388 5.76 1.01 6.28
C VAL A 388 7.24 1.33 6.45
N GLU A 389 7.57 2.42 7.15
CA GLU A 389 8.97 2.78 7.46
C GLU A 389 9.68 1.65 8.23
N GLU A 390 8.99 1.02 9.18
CA GLU A 390 9.57 -0.06 10.00
C GLU A 390 9.59 -1.43 9.30
N ASN A 391 8.57 -1.75 8.49
CA ASN A 391 8.34 -3.14 8.07
C ASN A 391 8.17 -3.30 6.55
N GLY A 392 8.19 -2.23 5.76
CA GLY A 392 7.98 -2.26 4.33
C GLY A 392 6.52 -2.08 3.88
N TRP A 393 6.35 -2.03 2.56
CA TRP A 393 5.07 -1.78 1.89
C TRP A 393 4.01 -2.82 2.26
N GLY A 394 2.73 -2.46 2.23
CA GLY A 394 1.65 -3.43 2.51
C GLY A 394 1.45 -3.76 4.00
N TRP A 395 2.41 -3.41 4.88
CA TRP A 395 2.29 -3.70 6.30
C TRP A 395 1.08 -3.01 6.93
N GLN A 396 0.45 -3.69 7.88
CA GLN A 396 -0.80 -3.24 8.50
C GLN A 396 -0.73 -3.40 10.02
N ARG A 397 -1.36 -2.51 10.78
CA ARG A 397 -1.44 -2.58 12.25
C ARG A 397 -2.87 -2.84 12.68
N GLU A 398 -3.03 -3.79 13.59
CA GLU A 398 -4.34 -4.16 14.14
C GLU A 398 -5.08 -2.96 14.71
N GLY A 399 -4.40 -2.12 15.49
CA GLY A 399 -4.99 -0.93 16.08
C GLY A 399 -5.58 0.07 15.07
N THR A 400 -5.08 0.13 13.83
CA THR A 400 -5.68 0.98 12.78
C THR A 400 -6.99 0.40 12.27
N TRP A 401 -7.03 -0.91 12.04
CA TRP A 401 -8.26 -1.61 11.66
C TRP A 401 -9.33 -1.53 12.75
N ASP A 402 -8.96 -1.66 14.02
CA ASP A 402 -9.90 -1.63 15.13
C ASP A 402 -10.51 -0.24 15.34
N ARG A 403 -9.70 0.81 15.13
CA ARG A 403 -10.20 2.19 15.10
C ARG A 403 -11.22 2.37 13.98
N LEU A 404 -10.92 1.91 12.77
CA LEU A 404 -11.85 2.01 11.64
C LEU A 404 -13.14 1.23 11.91
N ARG A 405 -13.05 -0.01 12.42
CA ARG A 405 -14.22 -0.81 12.83
C ARG A 405 -15.08 -0.04 13.84
N THR A 406 -14.46 0.44 14.92
CA THR A 406 -15.15 1.19 15.98
C THR A 406 -15.86 2.43 15.42
N ALA A 407 -15.21 3.17 14.52
CA ALA A 407 -15.78 4.36 13.92
C ALA A 407 -16.98 4.03 13.01
N LEU A 408 -16.89 2.95 12.22
CA LEU A 408 -18.00 2.45 11.42
C LEU A 408 -19.16 1.95 12.29
N GLU A 409 -18.89 1.30 13.43
CA GLU A 409 -19.92 0.87 14.38
C GLU A 409 -20.65 2.07 15.01
N GLN A 410 -19.91 3.05 15.50
CA GLN A 410 -20.46 4.27 16.11
C GLN A 410 -21.32 5.07 15.12
N GLY A 411 -20.93 5.08 13.84
CA GLY A 411 -21.70 5.71 12.77
C GLY A 411 -22.90 4.87 12.27
N GLY A 412 -23.10 3.64 12.76
CA GLY A 412 -24.12 2.73 12.22
C GLY A 412 -23.85 2.27 10.78
N LEU A 413 -22.59 2.30 10.35
CA LEU A 413 -22.14 2.01 8.98
C LEU A 413 -21.50 0.62 8.82
N LEU A 414 -21.16 -0.07 9.92
CA LEU A 414 -20.46 -1.35 9.87
C LEU A 414 -21.33 -2.47 9.25
N THR A 415 -22.50 -2.73 9.82
CA THR A 415 -23.45 -3.70 9.26
C THR A 415 -24.31 -2.96 8.25
N GLY A 416 -24.33 -3.42 6.99
CA GLY A 416 -25.23 -2.85 5.98
C GLY A 416 -26.68 -2.99 6.42
N SER A 417 -27.27 -1.94 6.99
CA SER A 417 -28.72 -1.82 6.99
C SER A 417 -29.13 -1.72 5.52
N GLU A 418 -29.82 -2.74 5.02
CA GLU A 418 -30.55 -2.65 3.74
C GLU A 418 -31.67 -1.60 3.76
N ALA A 419 -31.93 -0.96 4.92
CA ALA A 419 -32.94 0.06 5.09
C ALA A 419 -32.30 1.45 5.24
N ALA A 420 -32.33 2.25 4.17
CA ALA A 420 -33.36 3.29 3.97
C ALA A 420 -33.17 3.99 2.61
#